data_AF-A0A257NFT7-F1
#
_entry.id   AF-A0A257NFT7-F1
#
_cell.length_a   1.000
_cell.length_b   1.000
_cell.length_c   1.000
_cell.angle_alpha   90.00
_cell.angle_beta   90.00
_cell.angle_gamma   90.00
#
_symmetry.space_group_name_H-M   'P 1'
#
loop_
_entity.id
_entity.type
_entity.pdbx_description
1 polymer ?
#
loop_
_entity_poly.entity_id
_entity_poly.type
_entity_poly.pdbx_seq_one_letter_code
_entity_poly.pdbx_strand_id
1 'polypeptide(L)'
;VKFAVLARNDNVAFFRAHQAEMYANLNKVTPVERFVAVGTNAAARLANGAVVFCFPLDYLAWTENNARLAESLDRLVSAFSDVRGKEIRIAGGISPSARKALEGLGWKVLDNQKGLST
;
A
#
# COMPACT_ATOMS: atom_id res chain seq x y z
N VAL A 1 -2.21 -2.41 -15.95
CA VAL A 1 -1.03 -2.49 -16.86
C VAL A 1 -0.03 -1.33 -16.68
N LYS A 2 -0.46 -0.06 -16.61
CA LYS A 2 0.45 1.13 -16.57
C LYS A 2 1.63 1.07 -15.59
N PHE A 3 1.46 0.58 -14.36
CA PHE A 3 2.54 0.55 -13.36
C PHE A 3 3.52 -0.61 -13.53
N ALA A 4 3.05 -1.76 -14.02
CA ALA A 4 3.90 -2.94 -14.21
C ALA A 4 4.87 -2.75 -15.40
N VAL A 5 4.43 -2.06 -16.45
CA VAL A 5 5.25 -1.77 -17.65
C VAL A 5 6.42 -0.82 -17.35
N LEU A 6 6.37 -0.08 -16.25
CA LEU A 6 7.46 0.82 -15.82
C LEU A 6 8.50 0.12 -14.94
N ALA A 7 8.37 -1.18 -14.66
CA ALA A 7 9.37 -1.93 -13.93
C ALA A 7 10.68 -1.94 -14.72
N ARG A 8 11.74 -1.40 -14.12
CA ARG A 8 13.07 -1.29 -14.76
C ARG A 8 14.00 -2.46 -14.43
N ASN A 9 13.56 -3.37 -13.57
CA ASN A 9 14.26 -4.57 -13.17
C ASN A 9 13.28 -5.62 -12.61
N ASP A 10 13.78 -6.85 -12.48
CA ASP A 10 13.01 -8.01 -12.05
C ASP A 10 12.42 -7.85 -10.65
N ASN A 11 13.15 -7.21 -9.73
CA ASN A 11 12.66 -6.97 -8.36
C ASN A 11 11.40 -6.09 -8.35
N VAL A 12 11.38 -5.03 -9.18
CA VAL A 12 10.19 -4.17 -9.29
C VAL A 12 9.05 -4.89 -9.99
N ALA A 13 9.33 -5.70 -11.01
CA ALA A 13 8.31 -6.49 -11.71
C ALA A 13 7.66 -7.51 -10.76
N PHE A 14 8.47 -8.25 -10.01
CA PHE A 14 8.05 -9.21 -8.99
C PHE A 14 7.20 -8.55 -7.90
N PHE A 15 7.68 -7.41 -7.37
CA PHE A 15 6.92 -6.62 -6.41
C PHE A 15 5.53 -6.23 -6.95
N ARG A 16 5.42 -5.81 -8.22
CA ARG A 16 4.14 -5.42 -8.82
C ARG A 16 3.20 -6.61 -9.06
N ALA A 17 3.73 -7.77 -9.42
CA ALA A 17 2.96 -9.00 -9.56
C ALA A 17 2.34 -9.40 -8.22
N HIS A 18 3.14 -9.51 -7.16
CA HIS A 18 2.64 -9.85 -5.82
C HIS A 18 1.73 -8.78 -5.23
N GLN A 19 1.96 -7.50 -5.54
CA GLN A 19 1.05 -6.43 -5.16
C GLN A 19 -0.33 -6.62 -5.81
N ALA A 20 -0.38 -7.04 -7.07
CA ALA A 20 -1.64 -7.33 -7.76
C ALA A 20 -2.37 -8.54 -7.16
N GLU A 21 -1.64 -9.60 -6.79
CA GLU A 21 -2.18 -10.76 -6.07
C GLU A 21 -2.78 -10.36 -4.72
N MET A 22 -2.08 -9.53 -3.94
CA MET A 22 -2.60 -8.97 -2.69
C MET A 22 -3.89 -8.20 -2.89
N TYR A 23 -4.01 -7.41 -3.96
CA TYR A 23 -5.25 -6.73 -4.28
C TYR A 23 -6.37 -7.67 -4.73
N ALA A 24 -6.05 -8.71 -5.49
CA ALA A 24 -7.02 -9.73 -5.90
C ALA A 24 -7.58 -10.47 -4.68
N ASN A 25 -6.72 -10.84 -3.74
CA ASN A 25 -7.12 -11.47 -2.49
C ASN A 25 -7.86 -10.50 -1.55
N LEU A 26 -7.46 -9.22 -1.50
CA LEU A 26 -8.21 -8.19 -0.80
C LEU A 26 -9.64 -8.09 -1.33
N ASN A 27 -9.81 -8.08 -2.66
CA ASN A 27 -11.11 -7.94 -3.30
C ASN A 27 -12.09 -9.09 -2.95
N LYS A 28 -11.58 -10.28 -2.60
CA LYS A 28 -12.40 -11.42 -2.15
C LYS A 28 -13.03 -11.18 -0.78
N VAL A 29 -12.37 -10.43 0.10
CA VAL A 29 -12.81 -10.19 1.49
C VAL A 29 -13.38 -8.79 1.71
N THR A 30 -12.94 -7.82 0.92
CA THR A 30 -13.37 -6.43 0.97
C THR A 30 -13.36 -5.89 -0.45
N PRO A 31 -14.54 -5.80 -1.11
CA PRO A 31 -14.62 -5.40 -2.50
C PRO A 31 -13.90 -4.08 -2.79
N VAL A 32 -13.01 -4.12 -3.77
CA VAL A 32 -12.32 -2.96 -4.33
C VAL A 32 -13.24 -2.32 -5.34
N GLU A 33 -13.61 -1.07 -5.10
CA GLU A 33 -14.49 -0.30 -5.98
C GLU A 33 -13.76 0.15 -7.25
N ARG A 34 -12.53 0.67 -7.09
CA ARG A 34 -11.67 1.09 -8.20
C ARG A 34 -10.21 1.14 -7.77
N PHE A 35 -9.30 1.22 -8.74
CA PHE A 35 -7.90 1.56 -8.49
C PHE A 35 -7.63 3.02 -8.81
N VAL A 36 -6.79 3.67 -8.00
CA VAL A 36 -6.34 5.05 -8.20
C VAL A 36 -4.82 5.11 -8.27
N ALA A 37 -4.31 6.06 -9.06
CA ALA A 37 -2.89 6.34 -9.14
C ALA A 37 -2.48 7.30 -8.03
N VAL A 38 -1.49 6.92 -7.22
CA VAL A 38 -0.89 7.77 -6.20
C VAL A 38 0.61 7.84 -6.44
N GLY A 39 1.04 8.87 -7.16
CA GLY A 39 2.41 8.98 -7.66
C GLY A 39 2.74 7.81 -8.58
N THR A 40 3.75 7.03 -8.20
CA THR A 40 4.18 5.83 -8.95
C THR A 40 3.53 4.53 -8.45
N ASN A 41 2.60 4.62 -7.49
CA ASN A 41 1.94 3.46 -6.89
C ASN A 41 0.46 3.38 -7.29
N ALA A 42 -0.01 2.15 -7.45
CA ALA A 42 -1.45 1.88 -7.47
C ALA A 42 -1.95 1.78 -6.02
N ALA A 43 -3.14 2.30 -5.77
CA ALA A 43 -3.88 2.09 -4.53
C ALA A 43 -5.30 1.63 -4.84
N ALA A 44 -5.87 0.81 -3.96
CA ALA A 44 -7.28 0.42 -4.05
C ALA A 44 -8.16 1.47 -3.34
N ARG A 45 -9.29 1.80 -3.96
CA ARG A 45 -10.40 2.47 -3.31
C ARG A 45 -11.44 1.45 -2.90
N LEU A 46 -11.82 1.48 -1.63
CA LEU A 46 -12.90 0.65 -1.10
C LEU A 46 -14.21 1.43 -1.08
N ALA A 47 -15.34 0.72 -1.07
CA ALA A 47 -16.67 1.31 -1.06
C ALA A 47 -16.94 2.24 0.14
N ASN A 48 -16.21 2.06 1.25
CA ASN A 48 -16.29 2.94 2.42
C ASN A 48 -15.47 4.24 2.27
N GLY A 49 -14.86 4.49 1.11
CA GLY A 49 -14.04 5.67 0.86
C GLY A 49 -12.61 5.59 1.40
N ALA A 50 -12.13 4.42 1.84
CA ALA A 50 -10.72 4.24 2.22
C ALA A 50 -9.81 4.11 0.99
N VAL A 51 -8.57 4.62 1.08
CA VAL A 51 -7.44 4.26 0.21
C VAL A 51 -6.65 3.14 0.88
N VAL A 52 -6.32 2.09 0.15
CA VAL A 52 -5.52 0.96 0.64
C VAL A 52 -4.30 0.71 -0.24
N PHE A 53 -3.12 0.69 0.39
CA PHE A 53 -1.89 0.21 -0.23
C PHE A 53 -1.58 -1.21 0.21
N CYS A 54 -1.37 -2.12 -0.74
CA CYS A 54 -0.84 -3.44 -0.48
C CYS A 54 0.66 -3.45 -0.79
N PHE A 55 1.48 -3.79 0.21
CA PHE A 55 2.92 -3.88 0.13
C PHE A 55 3.36 -5.33 0.37
N PRO A 56 3.77 -6.06 -0.68
CA PRO A 56 4.30 -7.42 -0.56
C PRO A 56 5.75 -7.39 -0.05
N LEU A 57 5.93 -6.87 1.16
CA LEU A 57 7.23 -6.79 1.84
C LEU A 57 7.28 -7.82 2.95
N ASP A 58 8.42 -8.49 3.11
CA ASP A 58 8.67 -9.39 4.23
C ASP A 58 8.81 -8.63 5.55
N TYR A 59 9.40 -7.43 5.50
CA TYR A 59 9.55 -6.56 6.65
C TYR A 59 9.69 -5.10 6.25
N LEU A 60 8.93 -4.19 6.87
CA LEU A 60 9.09 -2.75 6.69
C LEU A 60 9.89 -2.14 7.85
N ALA A 61 11.16 -1.82 7.58
CA ALA A 61 12.00 -1.05 8.49
C ALA A 61 11.81 0.47 8.30
N TRP A 62 11.93 1.26 9.37
CA TRP A 62 11.92 2.72 9.25
C TRP A 62 13.29 3.25 8.85
N THR A 63 13.43 3.60 7.57
CA THR A 63 14.62 4.25 7.02
C THR A 63 14.24 5.63 6.50
N GLU A 64 15.23 6.48 6.26
CA GLU A 64 15.02 7.82 5.71
C GLU A 64 14.28 7.79 4.35
N ASN A 65 14.59 6.79 3.51
CA ASN A 65 13.90 6.59 2.23
C ASN A 65 12.43 6.20 2.42
N ASN A 66 12.12 5.33 3.39
CA ASN A 66 10.75 4.92 3.69
C ASN A 66 9.96 6.08 4.33
N ALA A 67 10.61 6.93 5.13
CA ALA A 67 10.01 8.14 5.67
C ALA A 67 9.60 9.12 4.55
N ARG A 68 10.53 9.44 3.64
CA ARG A 68 10.24 10.27 2.46
C ARG A 68 9.11 9.72 1.60
N LEU A 69 9.08 8.40 1.40
CA LEU A 69 8.01 7.75 0.64
C LEU A 69 6.66 7.87 1.36
N ALA A 70 6.63 7.62 2.67
CA ALA A 70 5.41 7.73 3.48
C ALA A 70 4.85 9.15 3.43
N GLU A 71 5.68 10.18 3.64
CA GLU A 71 5.27 11.58 3.55
C GLU A 71 4.76 11.97 2.15
N SER A 72 5.42 11.46 1.10
CA SER A 72 4.99 11.71 -0.28
C SER A 72 3.62 11.09 -0.57
N LEU A 73 3.42 9.83 -0.19
CA LEU A 73 2.13 9.15 -0.31
C LEU A 73 1.05 9.85 0.52
N ASP A 74 1.38 10.28 1.73
CA ASP A 74 0.45 10.97 2.62
C ASP A 74 -0.06 12.29 2.02
N ARG A 75 0.83 13.11 1.49
CA ARG A 75 0.46 14.35 0.79
C ARG A 75 -0.42 14.08 -0.43
N LEU A 76 -0.05 13.08 -1.25
CA LEU A 76 -0.80 12.74 -2.46
C LEU A 76 -2.19 12.19 -2.14
N VAL A 77 -2.31 11.37 -1.09
CA VAL A 77 -3.61 10.86 -0.66
C VAL A 77 -4.48 11.97 -0.07
N SER A 78 -3.88 12.89 0.68
CA SER A 78 -4.60 14.03 1.28
C SER A 78 -5.15 15.01 0.24
N ALA A 79 -4.66 14.97 -1.01
CA ALA A 79 -5.20 15.77 -2.10
C ALA A 79 -6.56 15.26 -2.64
N PHE A 80 -6.98 14.04 -2.30
CA PHE A 80 -8.28 13.50 -2.67
C PHE A 80 -9.36 13.90 -1.66
N SER A 81 -10.34 14.69 -2.09
CA SER A 81 -11.44 15.18 -1.23
C SER A 81 -12.42 14.10 -0.76
N ASP A 82 -12.45 12.95 -1.45
CA ASP A 82 -13.33 11.82 -1.19
C ASP A 82 -12.67 10.74 -0.29
N VAL A 83 -11.44 10.95 0.21
CA VAL A 83 -10.81 10.01 1.16
C VAL A 83 -11.48 10.09 2.52
N ARG A 84 -11.80 8.93 3.09
CA ARG A 84 -12.38 8.76 4.44
C ARG A 84 -11.53 7.88 5.36
N GLY A 85 -10.44 7.31 4.83
CA GLY A 85 -9.50 6.50 5.59
C GLY A 85 -8.26 6.13 4.77
N LYS A 86 -7.17 5.83 5.45
CA LYS A 86 -5.88 5.47 4.85
C LYS A 86 -5.39 4.16 5.48
N GLU A 87 -5.25 3.11 4.67
CA GLU A 87 -4.74 1.80 5.14
C GLU A 87 -3.47 1.39 4.41
N ILE A 88 -2.55 0.77 5.15
CA ILE A 88 -1.39 0.06 4.62
C ILE A 88 -1.51 -1.39 5.06
N ARG A 89 -1.44 -2.31 4.09
CA ARG A 89 -1.42 -3.76 4.30
C ARG A 89 -0.07 -4.33 3.88
N ILE A 90 0.63 -4.97 4.82
CA ILE A 90 1.97 -5.51 4.62
C ILE A 90 1.89 -7.02 4.73
N ALA A 91 2.47 -7.73 3.76
CA ALA A 91 2.48 -9.20 3.75
C ALA A 91 3.20 -9.79 4.98
N GLY A 92 4.40 -9.27 5.27
CA GLY A 92 5.19 -9.61 6.44
C GLY A 92 5.09 -8.56 7.56
N GLY A 93 6.17 -8.41 8.33
CA GLY A 93 6.18 -7.59 9.54
C GLY A 93 6.49 -6.10 9.32
N ILE A 94 6.47 -5.33 10.41
CA ILE A 94 6.85 -3.92 10.43
C ILE A 94 7.63 -3.59 11.72
N SER A 95 8.62 -2.69 11.63
CA SER A 95 9.32 -2.23 12.83
C SER A 95 8.42 -1.36 13.72
N PRO A 96 8.61 -1.37 15.05
CA PRO A 96 7.84 -0.50 15.95
C PRO A 96 7.95 0.99 15.58
N SER A 97 9.12 1.43 15.13
CA SER A 97 9.34 2.80 14.65
C SER A 97 8.55 3.13 13.38
N ALA A 98 8.50 2.22 12.40
CA ALA A 98 7.75 2.43 11.17
C ALA A 98 6.24 2.43 11.44
N ARG A 99 5.76 1.53 12.31
CA ARG A 99 4.36 1.51 12.75
C ARG A 99 3.98 2.85 13.39
N LYS A 100 4.75 3.27 14.40
CA LYS A 100 4.49 4.54 15.12
C LYS A 100 4.48 5.73 14.17
N ALA A 101 5.40 5.78 13.20
CA ALA A 101 5.46 6.88 12.23
C ALA A 101 4.24 6.90 11.30
N LEU A 102 3.86 5.76 10.72
CA LEU A 102 2.71 5.65 9.82
C LEU A 102 1.38 5.91 10.55
N GLU A 103 1.20 5.34 11.75
CA GLU A 103 0.01 5.58 12.57
C GLU A 103 -0.05 7.03 13.05
N GLY A 104 1.09 7.67 13.32
CA GLY A 104 1.19 9.11 13.61
C GLY A 104 0.77 10.00 12.44
N LEU A 105 0.89 9.52 11.20
CA LEU A 105 0.36 10.15 9.99
C LEU A 105 -1.14 9.82 9.76
N GLY A 106 -1.78 9.08 10.66
CA GLY A 106 -3.19 8.68 10.56
C GLY A 106 -3.44 7.49 9.63
N TRP A 107 -2.42 6.66 9.38
CA TRP A 107 -2.58 5.41 8.63
C TRP A 107 -2.94 4.25 9.55
N LYS A 108 -3.92 3.45 9.14
CA LYS A 108 -4.17 2.15 9.75
C LYS A 108 -3.18 1.13 9.16
N VAL A 109 -2.36 0.51 10.00
CA VAL A 109 -1.34 -0.45 9.56
C VAL A 109 -1.74 -1.87 9.93
N LEU A 110 -1.93 -2.72 8.90
CA LEU A 110 -2.16 -4.16 9.05
C LEU A 110 -0.95 -4.92 8.49
N ASP A 111 -0.21 -5.60 9.35
CA ASP A 111 0.95 -6.44 9.01
C ASP A 111 0.61 -7.93 9.10
N ASN A 112 1.56 -8.79 8.74
CA ASN A 112 1.41 -10.24 8.67
C ASN A 112 0.23 -10.69 7.79
N GLN A 113 -0.07 -9.92 6.74
CA GLN A 113 -1.16 -10.18 5.79
C GLN A 113 -0.79 -11.26 4.77
N LYS A 114 -0.15 -12.36 5.20
CA LYS A 114 0.30 -13.45 4.33
C LYS A 114 -0.83 -14.08 3.51
N GLY A 115 -2.04 -14.12 4.06
CA GLY A 115 -3.23 -14.61 3.35
C GLY A 115 -3.65 -13.74 2.15
N LEU A 116 -3.06 -12.55 1.99
CA LEU A 116 -3.20 -11.76 0.78
C LEU A 116 -2.08 -12.04 -0.24
N SER A 117 -0.90 -12.52 0.19
CA SER A 117 0.27 -12.72 -0.67
C SER A 117 0.48 -14.17 -1.14
N THR A 118 -0.54 -15.03 -1.00
CA THR A 118 -0.56 -16.45 -1.44
C THR A 118 -1.42 -16.66 -2.68
#